data_AF-A0A8T3YR33-F1
#
_entry.id   AF-A0A8T3YR33-F1
#
_cell.length_a   1.000
_cell.length_b   1.000
_cell.length_c   1.000
_cell.angle_alpha   90.00
_cell.angle_beta   90.00
_cell.angle_gamma   90.00
#
_symmetry.space_group_name_H-M   'P 1'
#
loop_
_entity.id
_entity.type
_entity.pdbx_description
1 polymer ?
#
loop_
_entity_poly.entity_id
_entity_poly.type
_entity_poly.pdbx_seq_one_letter_code
_entity_poly.pdbx_strand_id
1 'polypeptide(L)'
;MTGMQIKQDEEFSLVIHPHPRSETLALRFAQWKEVKSAKEWDSCRAGMKDFKAKLHDNCYVCADFCKTQFAGHETHRLVAELLRKVASHCTLAYVSDEAGYYETGDVEEARDAIDANARMIDGFVMKLKEMGWKVAGTDPPPYLKRRHF
;
A
#
# COMPACT_ATOMS: atom_id res chain seq x y z
N MET A 1 5.16 20.16 -5.99
CA MET A 1 4.83 18.73 -6.06
C MET A 1 6.12 17.95 -6.18
N THR A 2 6.53 17.23 -5.14
CA THR A 2 7.59 16.21 -5.26
C THR A 2 6.96 15.05 -6.02
N GLY A 3 7.35 14.86 -7.29
CA GLY A 3 6.82 13.79 -8.13
C GLY A 3 7.24 12.40 -7.63
N MET A 4 6.53 11.38 -8.12
CA MET A 4 6.88 9.97 -7.87
C MET A 4 8.33 9.71 -8.29
N GLN A 5 9.13 9.17 -7.38
CA GLN A 5 10.49 8.73 -7.69
C GLN A 5 10.50 7.24 -7.92
N ILE A 6 11.12 6.82 -9.02
CA ILE A 6 11.23 5.43 -9.42
C ILE A 6 12.72 5.11 -9.49
N LYS A 7 13.13 4.08 -8.77
CA LYS A 7 14.49 3.55 -8.81
C LYS A 7 14.42 2.08 -9.18
N GLN A 8 15.16 1.73 -10.23
CA GLN A 8 15.43 0.34 -10.55
C GLN A 8 16.75 -0.01 -9.86
N ASP A 9 16.68 -0.81 -8.80
CA ASP A 9 17.87 -1.20 -8.05
C ASP A 9 18.49 -2.50 -8.59
N GLU A 10 17.70 -3.36 -9.23
CA GLU A 10 18.13 -4.62 -9.87
C GLU A 10 17.20 -4.95 -11.07
N GLU A 11 17.58 -5.86 -11.99
CA GLU A 11 16.74 -6.29 -13.14
C GLU A 11 15.33 -6.74 -12.73
N PHE A 12 15.14 -7.13 -11.46
CA PHE A 12 13.91 -7.70 -10.90
C PHE A 12 13.34 -6.90 -9.72
N SER A 13 13.77 -5.65 -9.50
CA SER A 13 13.21 -4.81 -8.44
C SER A 13 12.82 -3.42 -8.93
N LEU A 14 11.62 -2.99 -8.55
CA LEU A 14 11.10 -1.65 -8.79
C LEU A 14 10.75 -1.01 -7.45
N VAL A 15 11.50 0.01 -7.07
CA VAL A 15 11.29 0.77 -5.83
C VAL A 15 10.67 2.11 -6.17
N ILE A 16 9.53 2.40 -5.55
CA ILE A 16 8.71 3.57 -5.83
C ILE A 16 8.43 4.32 -4.54
N HIS A 17 8.72 5.62 -4.57
CA HIS A 17 8.38 6.56 -3.52
C HIS A 17 7.27 7.49 -4.03
N PRO A 18 5.99 7.12 -3.86
CA PRO A 18 4.89 7.84 -4.48
C PRO A 18 4.56 9.16 -3.77
N HIS A 19 4.79 9.24 -2.45
CA HIS A 19 4.56 10.44 -1.65
C HIS A 19 5.36 10.38 -0.34
N PRO A 20 5.84 11.50 0.24
CA PRO A 20 6.57 11.52 1.53
C PRO A 20 5.80 11.01 2.75
N ARG A 21 4.47 10.80 2.61
CA ARG A 21 3.55 10.29 3.64
C ARG A 21 2.98 8.91 3.26
N SER A 22 3.52 8.29 2.22
CA SER A 22 3.23 6.92 1.85
C SER A 22 4.40 6.06 2.27
N GLU A 23 4.12 4.81 2.63
CA GLU A 23 5.19 3.80 2.64
C GLU A 23 5.72 3.60 1.22
N THR A 24 6.98 3.17 1.14
CA THR A 24 7.63 2.80 -0.12
C THR A 24 6.95 1.55 -0.68
N LEU A 25 6.64 1.56 -1.98
CA LEU A 25 6.25 0.37 -2.71
C LEU A 25 7.51 -0.22 -3.38
N ALA A 26 7.95 -1.39 -2.93
CA ALA A 26 9.10 -2.14 -3.42
C ALA A 26 8.67 -3.46 -4.07
N LEU A 27 8.28 -3.40 -5.34
CA LEU A 27 7.93 -4.57 -6.14
C LEU A 27 9.19 -5.37 -6.44
N ARG A 28 9.41 -6.46 -5.69
CA ARG A 28 10.55 -7.36 -5.83
C ARG A 28 10.05 -8.66 -6.43
N PHE A 29 10.68 -9.08 -7.53
CA PHE A 29 10.35 -10.33 -8.21
C PHE A 29 11.43 -11.36 -7.89
N ALA A 30 11.02 -12.56 -7.50
CA ALA A 30 11.92 -13.68 -7.24
C ALA A 30 11.33 -14.99 -7.79
N GLN A 31 12.17 -15.96 -8.10
CA GLN A 31 11.67 -17.26 -8.54
C GLN A 31 11.12 -18.04 -7.34
N TRP A 32 10.04 -18.81 -7.56
CA TRP A 32 9.40 -19.57 -6.48
C TRP A 32 10.36 -20.53 -5.77
N LYS A 33 11.34 -21.10 -6.49
CA LYS A 33 12.39 -21.94 -5.89
C LYS A 33 13.19 -21.22 -4.80
N GLU A 34 13.48 -19.93 -4.99
CA GLU A 34 14.23 -19.09 -4.04
C GLU A 34 13.31 -18.70 -2.87
N VAL A 35 12.08 -18.32 -3.22
CA VAL A 35 11.05 -17.96 -2.24
C VAL A 35 10.71 -19.10 -1.29
N LYS A 36 10.74 -20.37 -1.71
CA LYS A 36 10.47 -21.50 -0.80
C LYS A 36 11.48 -21.60 0.35
N SER A 37 12.74 -21.23 0.11
CA SER A 37 13.84 -21.38 1.07
C SER A 37 14.16 -20.12 1.88
N ALA A 38 13.70 -18.95 1.43
CA ALA A 38 14.14 -17.65 1.95
C ALA A 38 13.23 -17.12 3.07
N LYS A 39 13.76 -16.83 4.26
CA LYS A 39 12.93 -16.47 5.44
C LYS A 39 12.17 -15.15 5.24
N GLU A 40 12.76 -14.18 4.55
CA GLU A 40 12.20 -12.87 4.26
C GLU A 40 10.91 -12.89 3.41
N TRP A 41 10.57 -14.05 2.83
CA TRP A 41 9.34 -14.27 2.08
C TRP A 41 8.23 -15.01 2.85
N ASP A 42 8.35 -15.15 4.18
CA ASP A 42 7.34 -15.84 5.01
C ASP A 42 5.91 -15.31 4.78
N SER A 43 5.74 -13.99 4.74
CA SER A 43 4.43 -13.35 4.49
C SER A 43 3.88 -13.67 3.09
N CYS A 44 4.74 -13.65 2.07
CA CYS A 44 4.37 -14.04 0.70
C CYS A 44 3.91 -15.51 0.67
N ARG A 45 4.70 -16.42 1.24
CA ARG A 45 4.33 -17.84 1.30
C ARG A 45 3.02 -18.05 2.05
N ALA A 46 2.77 -17.31 3.12
CA ALA A 46 1.53 -17.37 3.87
C ALA A 46 0.33 -16.98 2.99
N GLY A 47 0.41 -15.84 2.30
CA GLY A 47 -0.64 -15.40 1.37
C GLY A 47 -0.82 -16.35 0.18
N MET A 48 0.24 -17.02 -0.27
CA MET A 48 0.18 -17.98 -1.38
C MET A 48 -0.56 -19.29 -1.02
N LYS A 49 -0.73 -19.61 0.27
CA LYS A 49 -1.44 -20.84 0.70
C LYS A 49 -2.91 -20.86 0.27
N ASP A 50 -3.51 -19.69 0.12
CA ASP A 50 -4.92 -19.56 -0.25
C ASP A 50 -5.13 -19.73 -1.76
N PHE A 51 -4.05 -19.68 -2.56
CA PHE A 51 -4.11 -19.94 -3.98
C PHE A 51 -4.03 -21.45 -4.24
N LYS A 52 -5.13 -22.00 -4.77
CA LYS A 52 -5.18 -23.40 -5.25
C LYS A 52 -4.24 -23.70 -6.42
N ALA A 53 -3.59 -22.67 -6.98
CA ALA A 53 -2.69 -22.79 -8.13
C ALA A 53 -1.34 -23.38 -7.72
N LYS A 54 -0.87 -24.39 -8.46
CA LYS A 54 0.47 -24.95 -8.27
C LYS A 54 1.50 -24.02 -8.92
N LEU A 55 2.23 -23.26 -8.12
CA LEU A 55 3.40 -22.51 -8.59
C LEU A 55 4.54 -23.48 -8.91
N HIS A 56 5.13 -23.35 -10.10
CA HIS A 56 6.33 -24.09 -10.47
C HIS A 56 7.58 -23.33 -10.00
N ASP A 57 8.69 -24.04 -9.85
CA ASP A 57 9.95 -23.49 -9.32
C ASP A 57 10.51 -22.30 -10.11
N ASN A 58 10.22 -22.24 -11.40
CA ASN A 58 10.66 -21.17 -12.30
C ASN A 58 9.62 -20.03 -12.42
N CYS A 59 8.47 -20.11 -11.74
CA CYS A 59 7.51 -19.02 -11.73
C CYS A 59 8.08 -17.85 -10.93
N TYR A 60 8.01 -16.64 -11.48
CA TYR A 60 8.30 -15.42 -10.73
C TYR A 60 7.10 -15.04 -9.87
N VAL A 61 7.38 -14.64 -8.63
CA VAL A 61 6.40 -14.12 -7.69
C VAL A 61 6.87 -12.76 -7.18
N CYS A 62 5.90 -11.90 -6.87
CA CYS A 62 6.11 -10.62 -6.19
C CYS A 62 5.09 -10.52 -5.06
N ALA A 63 5.54 -10.07 -3.90
CA ALA A 63 4.68 -9.80 -2.77
C ALA A 63 5.22 -8.58 -2.04
N ASP A 64 4.35 -7.61 -1.86
CA ASP A 64 4.74 -6.34 -1.28
C ASP A 64 3.54 -5.67 -0.62
N PHE A 65 3.83 -4.66 0.18
CA PHE A 65 2.85 -3.95 0.99
C PHE A 65 3.14 -2.45 0.96
N CYS A 66 2.10 -1.64 0.75
CA CYS A 66 2.24 -0.19 0.72
C CYS A 66 1.04 0.47 1.40
N LYS A 67 1.29 1.19 2.49
CA LYS A 67 0.28 2.08 3.11
C LYS A 67 0.26 3.44 2.43
N THR A 68 -0.95 3.85 2.03
CA THR A 68 -1.22 5.14 1.41
C THR A 68 -2.20 6.01 2.22
N GLN A 69 -2.67 5.54 3.38
CA GLN A 69 -3.70 6.22 4.19
C GLN A 69 -3.35 7.65 4.63
N PHE A 70 -2.07 8.02 4.71
CA PHE A 70 -1.63 9.38 5.07
C PHE A 70 -1.21 10.21 3.85
N ALA A 71 -1.16 9.61 2.66
CA ALA A 71 -0.82 10.28 1.42
C ALA A 71 -2.04 10.95 0.75
N GLY A 72 -3.25 10.46 1.05
CA GLY A 72 -4.51 10.94 0.49
C GLY A 72 -5.00 10.10 -0.69
N HIS A 73 -6.27 10.28 -1.06
CA HIS A 73 -6.96 9.43 -2.05
C HIS A 73 -6.33 9.49 -3.45
N GLU A 74 -5.84 10.65 -3.91
CA GLU A 74 -5.16 10.72 -5.21
C GLU A 74 -3.89 9.87 -5.27
N THR A 75 -3.07 9.88 -4.21
CA THR A 75 -1.87 9.02 -4.17
C THR A 75 -2.27 7.55 -4.08
N HIS A 76 -3.27 7.22 -3.26
CA HIS A 76 -3.80 5.87 -3.18
C HIS A 76 -4.24 5.36 -4.56
N ARG A 77 -5.03 6.17 -5.28
CA ARG A 77 -5.49 5.90 -6.64
C ARG A 77 -4.34 5.60 -7.61
N LEU A 78 -3.31 6.43 -7.60
CA LEU A 78 -2.13 6.23 -8.46
C LEU A 78 -1.40 4.92 -8.15
N VAL A 79 -1.26 4.57 -6.88
CA VAL A 79 -0.66 3.29 -6.47
C VAL A 79 -1.53 2.11 -6.94
N ALA A 80 -2.84 2.18 -6.75
CA ALA A 80 -3.75 1.13 -7.19
C ALA A 80 -3.75 0.95 -8.73
N GLU A 81 -3.75 2.03 -9.50
CA GLU A 81 -3.64 1.96 -10.96
C GLU A 81 -2.32 1.33 -11.41
N LEU A 82 -1.21 1.69 -10.76
CA LEU A 82 0.08 1.10 -11.04
C LEU A 82 0.05 -0.41 -10.75
N LEU A 83 -0.46 -0.82 -9.60
CA LEU A 83 -0.59 -2.23 -9.24
C LEU A 83 -1.48 -2.97 -10.24
N ARG A 84 -2.53 -2.32 -10.76
CA ARG A 84 -3.41 -2.91 -11.79
C ARG A 84 -2.65 -3.14 -13.10
N LYS A 85 -1.77 -2.21 -13.48
CA LYS A 85 -0.89 -2.39 -14.65
C LYS A 85 0.10 -3.53 -14.44
N VAL A 86 0.78 -3.59 -13.29
CA VAL A 86 1.71 -4.68 -12.98
C VAL A 86 0.97 -6.03 -12.98
N ALA A 87 -0.17 -6.12 -12.30
CA ALA A 87 -0.98 -7.33 -12.23
C ALA A 87 -1.44 -7.83 -13.61
N SER A 88 -1.71 -6.93 -14.56
CA SER A 88 -2.11 -7.31 -15.92
C SER A 88 -1.05 -8.06 -16.72
N HIS A 89 0.21 -8.02 -16.26
CA HIS A 89 1.33 -8.78 -16.83
C HIS A 89 1.67 -10.05 -16.05
N CYS A 90 0.95 -10.34 -14.96
CA CYS A 90 1.17 -11.52 -14.14
C CYS A 90 0.19 -12.65 -14.51
N THR A 91 0.67 -13.90 -14.45
CA THR A 91 -0.21 -15.09 -14.57
C THR A 91 -1.20 -15.16 -13.41
N LEU A 92 -0.77 -14.70 -12.23
CA LEU A 92 -1.55 -14.64 -11.01
C LEU A 92 -1.16 -13.38 -10.25
N ALA A 93 -2.14 -12.61 -9.81
CA ALA A 93 -1.95 -11.46 -8.96
C ALA A 93 -3.07 -11.38 -7.94
N TYR A 94 -2.73 -10.97 -6.73
CA TYR A 94 -3.68 -10.68 -5.66
C TYR A 94 -3.33 -9.34 -5.07
N VAL A 95 -4.31 -8.45 -5.03
CA VAL A 95 -4.19 -7.13 -4.46
C VAL A 95 -5.31 -6.99 -3.45
N SER A 96 -4.94 -6.81 -2.20
CA SER A 96 -5.87 -6.49 -1.13
C SER A 96 -5.85 -4.98 -0.96
N ASP A 97 -6.94 -4.31 -1.32
CA ASP A 97 -7.10 -2.87 -1.15
C ASP A 97 -8.18 -2.57 -0.11
N GLU A 98 -7.75 -2.13 1.08
CA GLU A 98 -8.64 -1.77 2.18
C GLU A 98 -9.54 -0.56 1.85
N ALA A 99 -9.17 0.28 0.87
CA ALA A 99 -10.00 1.39 0.43
C ALA A 99 -10.95 1.02 -0.71
N GLY A 100 -10.88 -0.22 -1.24
CA GLY A 100 -11.79 -0.76 -2.24
C GLY A 100 -11.60 -0.26 -3.69
N TYR A 101 -10.83 0.81 -3.92
CA TYR A 101 -10.63 1.40 -5.24
C TYR A 101 -10.12 0.40 -6.29
N TYR A 102 -9.21 -0.49 -5.91
CA TYR A 102 -8.61 -1.45 -6.82
C TYR A 102 -9.68 -2.34 -7.49
N GLU A 103 -10.72 -2.71 -6.75
CA GLU A 103 -11.79 -3.59 -7.24
C GLU A 103 -12.93 -2.79 -7.89
N THR A 104 -13.34 -1.68 -7.28
CA THR A 104 -14.55 -0.94 -7.70
C THR A 104 -14.26 0.15 -8.73
N GLY A 105 -13.06 0.71 -8.71
CA GLY A 105 -12.72 1.94 -9.42
C GLY A 105 -13.46 3.18 -8.90
N ASP A 106 -14.18 3.08 -7.77
CA ASP A 106 -14.96 4.17 -7.21
C ASP A 106 -14.04 5.09 -6.38
N VAL A 107 -13.83 6.30 -6.91
CA VAL A 107 -12.96 7.31 -6.29
C VAL A 107 -13.59 7.88 -5.02
N GLU A 108 -14.91 8.04 -4.98
CA GLU A 108 -15.59 8.62 -3.81
C GLU A 108 -15.63 7.62 -2.66
N GLU A 109 -15.88 6.34 -2.95
CA GLU A 109 -15.78 5.27 -1.95
C GLU A 109 -14.38 5.20 -1.33
N ALA A 110 -13.34 5.21 -2.18
CA ALA A 110 -11.95 5.18 -1.73
C ALA A 110 -11.58 6.39 -0.87
N ARG A 111 -12.08 7.56 -1.27
CA ARG A 111 -11.91 8.79 -0.51
C ARG A 111 -12.60 8.70 0.86
N ASP A 112 -13.84 8.25 0.91
CA ASP A 112 -14.60 8.09 2.14
C ASP A 112 -13.93 7.09 3.09
N ALA A 113 -13.41 5.98 2.56
CA ALA A 113 -12.67 4.99 3.33
C ALA A 113 -11.37 5.58 3.94
N ILE A 114 -10.60 6.32 3.14
CA ILE A 114 -9.37 6.99 3.61
C ILE A 114 -9.69 8.06 4.66
N ASP A 115 -10.73 8.86 4.44
CA ASP A 115 -11.16 9.91 5.37
C ASP A 115 -11.74 9.31 6.66
N ALA A 116 -12.43 8.17 6.60
CA ALA A 116 -12.90 7.44 7.77
C ALA A 116 -11.73 6.90 8.60
N ASN A 117 -10.73 6.30 7.96
CA ASN A 117 -9.53 5.79 8.61
C ASN A 117 -8.73 6.92 9.28
N ALA A 118 -8.57 8.05 8.60
CA ALA A 118 -7.91 9.23 9.17
C ALA A 118 -8.64 9.73 10.43
N ARG A 119 -9.98 9.84 10.38
CA ARG A 119 -10.81 10.25 11.53
C ARG A 119 -10.73 9.29 12.70
N MET A 120 -10.69 7.98 12.46
CA MET A 120 -10.54 6.98 13.51
C MET A 120 -9.19 7.11 14.22
N ILE A 121 -8.11 7.28 13.46
CA ILE A 121 -6.76 7.49 14.00
C ILE A 121 -6.71 8.76 14.83
N ASP A 122 -7.28 9.87 14.34
CA ASP A 122 -7.34 11.13 15.07
C ASP A 122 -8.10 10.99 16.41
N GLY A 123 -9.24 10.30 16.39
CA GLY A 123 -10.01 10.01 17.60
C GLY A 123 -9.21 9.19 18.62
N PHE A 124 -8.41 8.24 18.16
CA PHE A 124 -7.53 7.45 19.03
C PHE A 124 -6.40 8.29 19.63
N VAL A 125 -5.78 9.16 18.82
CA VAL A 125 -4.75 10.09 19.28
C VAL A 125 -5.28 11.05 20.35
N MET A 126 -6.50 11.56 20.20
CA MET A 126 -7.11 12.45 21.21
C MET A 126 -7.33 11.72 22.54
N LYS A 127 -7.85 10.48 22.52
CA LYS A 127 -7.98 9.67 23.73
C LYS A 127 -6.65 9.40 24.42
N LEU A 128 -5.59 9.13 23.66
CA LEU A 128 -4.25 8.96 24.22
C LEU A 128 -3.75 10.23 24.93
N LYS A 129 -4.00 11.41 24.34
CA LYS A 129 -3.65 12.70 24.97
C LYS A 129 -4.45 12.94 26.26
N GLU A 130 -5.74 12.62 26.27
CA GLU A 130 -6.59 12.70 27.48
C GLU A 130 -6.07 11.79 28.60
N MET A 131 -5.53 10.63 28.24
CA MET A 131 -4.89 9.69 29.17
C MET A 131 -3.47 10.12 29.61
N GLY A 132 -3.00 11.31 29.22
CA GLY A 132 -1.70 11.85 29.62
C GLY A 132 -0.51 11.39 28.78
N TRP A 133 -0.75 10.70 27.66
CA TRP A 133 0.33 10.28 26.76
C TRP A 133 0.82 11.43 25.90
N LYS A 134 2.14 11.58 25.78
CA LYS A 134 2.76 12.49 24.81
C LYS A 134 2.83 11.80 23.45
N VAL A 135 2.06 12.29 22.48
CA VAL A 135 2.05 11.78 21.10
C VAL A 135 2.85 12.72 20.20
N ALA A 136 3.88 12.22 19.51
CA ALA A 136 4.72 13.02 18.61
C ALA A 136 4.08 13.20 17.22
N GLY A 137 4.16 14.41 16.64
CA GLY A 137 3.96 14.66 15.21
C GLY A 137 2.51 14.78 14.70
N THR A 138 1.70 15.71 15.21
CA THR A 138 0.31 15.91 14.72
C THR A 138 -0.04 17.39 14.50
N ASP A 139 0.54 18.00 13.46
CA ASP A 139 -0.19 19.06 12.79
C ASP A 139 -1.33 18.41 11.99
N PRO A 140 -2.59 18.87 12.11
CA PRO A 140 -3.68 18.31 11.33
C PRO A 140 -3.35 18.46 9.84
N PRO A 141 -3.53 17.40 9.03
CA PRO A 141 -3.19 17.47 7.62
C PRO A 141 -4.03 18.55 6.93
N PRO A 142 -3.47 19.26 5.93
CA PRO A 142 -4.03 20.50 5.39
C PRO A 142 -5.49 20.43 4.92
N TYR A 143 -6.00 19.23 4.60
CA TYR A 143 -7.37 19.02 4.16
C TYR A 143 -8.42 19.13 5.28
N LEU A 144 -8.01 19.18 6.56
CA LEU A 144 -8.89 19.39 7.72
C LEU A 144 -8.92 20.86 8.21
N LYS A 145 -8.13 21.76 7.61
CA LYS A 145 -8.29 23.20 7.85
C LYS A 145 -9.58 23.66 7.15
N ARG A 146 -10.68 23.62 7.91
CA ARG A 146 -12.05 23.95 7.47
C ARG A 146 -12.07 25.21 6.60
N ARG A 147 -12.73 25.10 5.44
CA ARG A 147 -13.40 26.24 4.78
C ARG A 147 -14.40 26.80 5.79
N HIS A 148 -14.06 27.93 6.40
CA HIS A 148 -15.05 28.83 6.96
C HIS A 148 -15.77 29.48 5.77
N PHE A 149 -17.01 29.07 5.52
CA PHE A 149 -18.00 29.94 4.92
C PHE A 149 -18.68 30.70 6.06
#